data_AF-A0A382EPA6-F1
#
_entry.id   AF-A0A382EPA6-F1
#
_cell.length_a   1.000
_cell.length_b   1.000
_cell.length_c   1.000
_cell.angle_alpha   90.00
_cell.angle_beta   90.00
_cell.angle_gamma   90.00
#
_symmetry.space_group_name_H-M   'P 1'
#
loop_
_entity.id
_entity.type
_entity.pdbx_description
1 polymer ?
#
loop_
_entity_poly.entity_id
_entity_poly.type
_entity_poly.pdbx_seq_one_letter_code
_entity_poly.pdbx_strand_id
1 'polypeptide(L)'
;MGRSADNPLKDAFTSLGRVTVLFLDTMRSIFAKRFRVRDLVEQLHFIGVKSQSVVLLTGAFTGMVMCAQFYIQFHKVKMDSAVMSVVSVAMAR
;
A
#
# COMPACT_ATOMS: atom_id res chain seq x y z
N MET A 1 -11.54 -13.59 -41.36
CA MET A 1 -10.41 -12.63 -41.29
C MET A 1 -11.01 -11.21 -41.22
N GLY A 2 -11.63 -10.88 -40.08
CA GLY A 2 -12.44 -9.66 -39.91
C GLY A 2 -11.81 -8.76 -38.87
N ARG A 3 -11.16 -7.70 -39.35
CA ARG A 3 -10.60 -6.61 -38.55
C ARG A 3 -11.73 -5.94 -37.78
N SER A 4 -11.73 -6.08 -36.46
CA SER A 4 -12.40 -5.15 -35.54
C SER A 4 -11.31 -4.67 -34.57
N ALA A 5 -10.45 -3.79 -35.09
CA ALA A 5 -9.64 -2.94 -34.25
C ALA A 5 -10.56 -1.86 -33.63
N ASP A 6 -10.13 -1.28 -32.50
CA ASP A 6 -10.50 0.08 -32.07
C ASP A 6 -11.66 0.29 -31.08
N ASN A 7 -11.91 -0.64 -30.16
CA ASN A 7 -12.62 -0.29 -28.91
C ASN A 7 -11.80 -0.69 -27.68
N PRO A 8 -10.93 0.20 -27.14
CA PRO A 8 -10.23 -0.07 -25.88
C PRO A 8 -11.19 -0.42 -24.74
N LEU A 9 -12.45 0.02 -24.85
CA LEU A 9 -13.53 -0.35 -23.94
C LEU A 9 -13.88 -1.85 -23.96
N LYS A 10 -13.84 -2.52 -25.11
CA LYS A 10 -14.14 -3.96 -25.20
C LYS A 10 -12.98 -4.80 -24.68
N ASP A 11 -11.75 -4.38 -24.95
CA ASP A 11 -10.56 -5.04 -24.42
C ASP A 11 -10.41 -4.81 -22.92
N ALA A 12 -10.76 -3.63 -22.41
CA ALA A 12 -10.83 -3.34 -20.99
C ALA A 12 -11.92 -4.18 -20.29
N PHE A 13 -13.12 -4.28 -20.87
CA PHE A 13 -14.19 -5.14 -20.32
C PHE A 13 -13.81 -6.63 -20.36
N THR A 14 -13.14 -7.08 -21.42
CA THR A 14 -12.66 -8.47 -21.52
C THR A 14 -11.56 -8.74 -20.50
N SER A 15 -10.64 -7.79 -20.31
CA SER A 15 -9.59 -7.87 -19.30
C SER A 15 -10.15 -7.84 -17.88
N LEU A 16 -11.11 -6.95 -17.60
CA LEU A 16 -11.83 -6.88 -16.32
C LEU A 16 -12.61 -8.17 -16.04
N GLY A 17 -13.30 -8.72 -17.04
CA GLY A 17 -14.00 -10.00 -16.92
C GLY A 17 -13.05 -11.15 -16.61
N ARG A 18 -11.91 -11.22 -17.31
CA ARG A 18 -10.89 -12.24 -17.07
C ARG A 18 -10.24 -12.09 -15.69
N VAL A 19 -9.93 -10.88 -15.25
CA VAL A 19 -9.42 -10.59 -13.89
C VAL A 19 -10.46 -10.96 -12.82
N THR A 20 -11.73 -10.66 -13.05
CA THR A 20 -12.82 -10.96 -12.10
C THR A 20 -13.03 -12.46 -11.96
N VAL A 21 -12.99 -13.23 -13.06
CA VAL A 21 -13.08 -14.70 -13.03
C VAL A 21 -11.87 -15.30 -12.31
N LEU A 22 -10.64 -14.83 -12.62
CA LEU A 22 -9.44 -15.26 -11.91
C LEU A 22 -9.50 -14.94 -10.41
N PHE A 23 -10.03 -13.78 -10.04
CA PHE A 23 -10.21 -13.37 -8.65
C PHE A 23 -11.20 -14.30 -7.93
N LEU A 24 -12.35 -14.60 -8.53
CA LEU A 24 -13.36 -15.51 -7.97
C LEU A 24 -12.83 -16.95 -7.83
N ASP A 25 -12.11 -17.46 -8.82
CA ASP A 25 -11.47 -18.78 -8.76
C ASP A 25 -10.38 -18.82 -7.68
N THR A 26 -9.61 -17.74 -7.55
CA THR A 26 -8.58 -17.60 -6.51
C THR A 26 -9.22 -17.57 -5.13
N MET A 27 -10.29 -16.79 -4.93
CA MET A 27 -11.06 -16.74 -3.67
C MET A 27 -11.64 -18.11 -3.30
N ARG A 28 -12.22 -18.84 -4.27
CA ARG A 28 -12.70 -20.21 -4.06
C ARG A 28 -11.56 -21.17 -3.70
N SER A 29 -10.42 -21.06 -4.37
CA SER A 29 -9.23 -21.88 -4.09
C SER A 29 -8.64 -21.62 -2.70
N ILE A 30 -8.61 -20.36 -2.26
CA ILE A 30 -8.16 -19.95 -0.92
C ILE A 30 -9.04 -20.57 0.18
N PHE A 31 -10.36 -20.61 -0.01
CA PHE A 31 -11.28 -21.19 0.95
C PHE A 31 -11.34 -22.73 0.90
N ALA A 32 -11.22 -23.34 -0.28
CA ALA A 32 -11.35 -24.79 -0.45
C ALA A 32 -10.06 -25.57 -0.13
N LYS A 33 -8.88 -24.98 -0.36
CA LYS A 33 -7.60 -25.69 -0.29
C LYS A 33 -6.80 -25.26 0.95
N ARG A 34 -7.21 -25.79 2.11
CA ARG A 34 -6.45 -25.88 3.38
C ARG A 34 -5.28 -24.90 3.46
N PHE A 35 -5.53 -23.70 3.98
CA PHE A 35 -4.57 -22.60 4.18
C PHE A 35 -3.12 -23.09 4.26
N ARG A 36 -2.37 -22.93 3.16
CA ARG A 36 -0.94 -23.17 3.09
C ARG A 36 -0.22 -22.00 3.75
N VAL A 37 -0.44 -21.87 5.06
CA VAL A 37 0.15 -20.83 5.91
C VAL A 37 1.68 -20.81 5.78
N ARG A 38 2.30 -21.95 5.49
CA ARG A 38 3.73 -22.06 5.17
C ARG A 38 4.12 -21.25 3.94
N ASP A 39 3.44 -21.46 2.81
CA ASP A 39 3.74 -20.72 1.57
C ASP A 39 3.43 -19.23 1.74
N LEU A 40 2.36 -18.88 2.48
CA LEU A 40 2.04 -17.49 2.81
C LEU A 40 3.13 -16.81 3.65
N VAL A 41 3.64 -17.48 4.69
CA VAL A 41 4.71 -16.94 5.54
C VAL A 41 6.01 -16.79 4.74
N GLU A 42 6.32 -17.73 3.85
CA GLU A 42 7.50 -17.65 2.98
C GLU A 42 7.39 -16.49 1.98
N GLN A 43 6.22 -16.28 1.39
CA GLN A 43 5.94 -15.15 0.49
C GLN A 43 5.95 -13.82 1.24
N LEU A 44 5.38 -13.77 2.45
CA LEU A 44 5.40 -12.58 3.32
C LEU A 44 6.84 -12.24 3.75
N HIS A 45 7.65 -13.24 4.07
CA HIS A 45 9.06 -13.03 4.42
C HIS A 45 9.84 -12.51 3.21
N PHE A 46 9.65 -13.07 2.02
CA PHE A 46 10.32 -12.61 0.81
C PHE A 46 9.91 -11.18 0.41
N ILE A 47 8.61 -10.86 0.44
CA ILE A 47 8.09 -9.55 0.03
C ILE A 47 8.35 -8.48 1.10
N GLY A 48 8.14 -8.83 2.37
CA GLY A 48 8.31 -7.95 3.52
C GLY A 48 9.77 -7.60 3.77
N VAL A 49 10.66 -8.60 3.85
CA VAL A 49 12.09 -8.36 4.13
C VAL A 49 12.77 -7.59 2.99
N LYS A 50 12.41 -7.87 1.73
CA LYS A 50 12.95 -7.12 0.58
C LYS A 50 12.53 -5.65 0.57
N SER A 51 11.35 -5.33 1.11
CA SER A 51 10.80 -3.97 1.08
C SER A 51 11.10 -3.15 2.33
N GLN A 52 11.61 -3.78 3.39
CA GLN A 52 11.79 -3.16 4.71
C GLN A 52 12.72 -1.94 4.67
N SER A 53 13.79 -1.98 3.89
CA SER A 53 14.74 -0.87 3.74
C SER A 53 14.09 0.35 3.10
N VAL A 54 13.29 0.15 2.05
CA VAL A 54 12.58 1.23 1.35
C VAL A 54 11.54 1.86 2.28
N VAL A 55 10.76 1.05 2.99
CA VAL A 55 9.73 1.54 3.92
C VAL A 55 10.35 2.33 5.08
N LEU A 56 11.44 1.82 5.67
CA LEU A 56 12.16 2.53 6.73
C LEU A 56 12.72 3.87 6.25
N LEU A 57 13.35 3.88 5.06
CA LEU A 57 13.92 5.10 4.50
C LEU A 57 12.85 6.15 4.20
N THR A 58 11.75 5.75 3.54
CA THR A 58 10.64 6.64 3.24
C THR A 58 9.98 7.16 4.52
N GLY A 59 9.69 6.28 5.50
CA GLY A 59 9.10 6.69 6.77
C GLY A 59 9.98 7.64 7.58
N ALA A 60 11.29 7.39 7.61
CA ALA A 60 12.25 8.26 8.29
C ALA A 60 12.29 9.66 7.66
N PHE A 61 12.35 9.75 6.33
CA PHE A 61 12.33 11.04 5.64
C PHE A 61 10.99 11.77 5.81
N THR A 62 9.86 11.08 5.65
CA THR A 62 8.53 11.68 5.86
C THR A 62 8.37 12.20 7.30
N GLY A 63 8.79 11.42 8.30
CA GLY A 63 8.75 11.83 9.70
C GLY A 63 9.65 13.04 9.98
N MET A 64 10.87 13.06 9.44
CA MET A 64 11.80 14.18 9.60
C MET A 64 11.25 15.48 8.99
N VAL A 65 10.68 15.41 7.79
CA VAL A 65 10.07 16.58 7.11
C VAL A 65 8.87 17.10 7.91
N MET A 66 8.02 16.20 8.41
CA MET A 66 6.88 16.56 9.26
C MET A 66 7.34 17.24 10.55
N CYS A 67 8.35 16.70 11.26
CA CYS A 67 8.90 17.32 12.47
C CYS A 67 9.43 18.73 12.20
N ALA A 68 10.19 18.92 11.11
CA ALA A 68 10.73 20.22 10.76
C ALA A 68 9.62 21.25 10.46
N GLN A 69 8.59 20.84 9.73
CA GLN A 69 7.45 21.72 9.40
C GLN A 69 6.61 22.05 10.65
N PHE A 70 6.35 21.08 11.52
CA PHE A 70 5.63 21.32 12.79
C PHE A 70 6.42 22.19 13.76
N TYR A 71 7.74 22.03 13.87
CA TYR A 71 8.59 22.84 14.73
C TYR A 71 8.50 24.34 14.37
N ILE A 72 8.60 24.66 13.07
CA ILE A 72 8.51 26.06 12.59
C ILE A 72 7.12 26.65 12.85
N GLN A 73 6.06 25.84 12.71
CA GLN A 73 4.68 26.30 12.96
C GLN A 73 4.37 26.49 14.45
N PHE A 74 4.85 25.61 15.33
CA PHE A 74 4.59 25.70 16.76
C PHE A 74 5.44 26.76 17.46
N HIS A 75 6.64 27.05 16.95
CA HIS A 75 7.47 28.15 17.43
C HIS A 75 6.76 29.50 17.26
N LYS A 76 5.98 29.67 16.19
CA LYS A 76 5.14 30.87 15.98
C LYS A 76 3.96 30.96 16.94
N VAL A 77 3.54 29.84 17.54
CA VAL A 77 2.37 29.74 18.42
C VAL A 77 2.77 29.69 19.90
N LYS A 78 4.07 29.77 20.24
CA LYS A 78 4.63 29.66 21.61
C LYS A 78 4.21 28.38 22.35
N MET A 79 4.01 27.28 21.62
CA MET A 79 3.52 26.00 22.14
C MET A 79 4.49 24.86 21.77
N ASP A 80 5.79 25.09 21.91
CA ASP A 80 6.86 24.17 21.48
C ASP A 80 6.72 22.76 22.10
N SER A 81 6.11 22.62 23.28
CA SER A 81 5.91 21.33 23.96
C SER A 81 4.87 20.41 23.30
N ALA A 82 3.99 20.93 22.42
CA ALA A 82 2.91 20.14 21.82
C ALA A 82 3.29 19.51 20.46
N VAL A 83 4.40 19.94 19.85
CA VAL A 83 4.90 19.52 18.53
C VAL A 83 4.94 17.99 18.39
N MET A 84 5.52 17.31 19.38
CA MET A 84 5.71 15.86 19.34
C MET A 84 4.39 15.08 19.40
N SER A 85 3.38 15.60 20.12
CA SER A 85 2.07 14.95 20.18
C SER A 85 1.32 15.08 18.84
N VAL A 86 1.39 16.25 18.20
CA VAL A 86 0.65 16.51 16.96
C VAL A 86 1.27 15.74 15.80
N VAL A 87 2.61 15.65 15.72
CA VAL A 87 3.27 14.86 14.68
C VAL A 87 3.00 13.36 14.84
N SER A 88 2.94 12.85 16.08
CA SER A 88 2.62 11.44 16.35
C SER A 88 1.20 11.10 15.90
N VAL A 89 0.21 11.91 16.28
CA VAL A 89 -1.18 11.76 15.79
C VAL A 89 -1.26 11.92 14.28
N ALA A 90 -0.42 12.78 13.68
CA ALA A 90 -0.41 13.02 12.25
C ALA A 90 0.18 11.87 11.40
N MET A 91 1.09 11.08 11.97
CA MET A 91 1.65 9.89 11.31
C MET A 91 0.81 8.63 11.56
N ALA A 92 0.05 8.60 12.64
CA ALA A 92 -0.85 7.49 12.97
C ALA A 92 -2.18 7.51 12.18
N ARG A 93 -2.45 8.58 11.42
CA ARG A 93 -3.67 8.78 10.63
C ARG A 93 -3.44 8.65 9.13
#